data_AF-A0A177HS45-F1
#
_entry.id   AF-A0A177HS45-F1
#
_cell.length_a   1.000
_cell.length_b   1.000
_cell.length_c   1.000
_cell.angle_alpha   90.00
_cell.angle_beta   90.00
_cell.angle_gamma   90.00
#
_symmetry.space_group_name_H-M   'P 1'
#
loop_
_entity.id
_entity.type
_entity.pdbx_description
1 polymer ?
#
loop_
_entity_poly.entity_id
_entity_poly.type
_entity_poly.pdbx_seq_one_letter_code
_entity_poly.pdbx_strand_id
1 'polypeptide(L)'
;MNIRPLLQALDLQKDAARALADDLRAQIDDLQAQLREAETHLEHLAITRKTVTGLADRLPASPPELPEHPDYPRILAVFNEATGPLRAKDVCQALGHEVLPKNVEGTRAS
;
A
#
# COMPACT_ATOMS: atom_id res chain seq x y z
N MET A 1 -25.18 -54.95 -42.70
CA MET A 1 -25.42 -53.69 -41.98
C MET A 1 -24.25 -52.74 -42.25
N ASN A 2 -24.50 -51.47 -42.59
CA ASN A 2 -23.44 -50.52 -42.95
C ASN A 2 -22.98 -49.75 -41.70
N ILE A 3 -21.71 -49.93 -41.30
CA ILE A 3 -21.13 -49.40 -40.05
C ILE A 3 -20.61 -47.95 -40.16
N ARG A 4 -20.53 -47.38 -41.37
CA ARG A 4 -19.95 -46.04 -41.58
C ARG A 4 -20.62 -44.91 -40.79
N PRO A 5 -21.97 -44.84 -40.65
CA PRO A 5 -22.61 -43.77 -39.89
C PRO A 5 -22.23 -43.76 -38.41
N LEU A 6 -22.03 -44.95 -37.82
CA LEU A 6 -21.60 -45.08 -36.43
C LEU A 6 -20.17 -44.57 -36.22
N LEU A 7 -19.28 -44.88 -37.16
CA LEU A 7 -17.88 -44.39 -37.11
C LEU A 7 -17.82 -42.86 -37.24
N GLN A 8 -18.64 -42.26 -38.11
CA GLN A 8 -18.72 -40.80 -38.24
C GLN A 8 -19.24 -40.13 -36.95
N ALA A 9 -20.25 -40.71 -36.31
CA ALA A 9 -20.75 -40.20 -35.03
C ALA A 9 -19.69 -40.28 -33.93
N LEU A 10 -18.89 -41.35 -33.90
CA LEU A 10 -17.77 -41.49 -32.96
C LEU A 10 -16.66 -40.47 -33.23
N ASP A 11 -16.30 -40.21 -34.48
CA ASP A 11 -15.31 -39.18 -34.80
C ASP A 11 -15.79 -37.79 -34.36
N LEU A 12 -17.06 -37.46 -34.59
CA LEU A 12 -17.63 -36.20 -34.11
C LEU A 12 -17.58 -36.08 -32.58
N GLN A 13 -17.91 -37.16 -31.86
CA GLN A 13 -17.80 -37.18 -30.39
C GLN A 13 -16.36 -37.04 -29.92
N LYS A 14 -15.40 -37.67 -30.60
CA LYS A 14 -13.97 -37.56 -30.29
C LYS A 14 -13.47 -36.13 -30.48
N ASP A 15 -13.88 -35.48 -31.55
CA ASP A 15 -13.48 -34.10 -31.83
C ASP A 15 -14.09 -33.13 -30.82
N ALA A 16 -15.36 -33.32 -30.45
CA ALA A 16 -16.01 -32.55 -29.37
C ALA A 16 -15.30 -32.74 -28.01
N ALA A 17 -14.94 -33.98 -27.67
CA ALA A 17 -14.21 -34.28 -26.44
C ALA A 17 -12.81 -33.66 -26.44
N ARG A 18 -12.13 -33.61 -27.60
CA ARG A 18 -10.83 -32.95 -27.73
C ARG A 18 -10.95 -31.44 -27.54
N ALA A 19 -11.92 -30.80 -28.17
CA ALA A 19 -12.17 -29.36 -28.01
C ALA A 19 -12.43 -29.01 -26.54
N LEU A 20 -13.30 -29.77 -25.85
CA LEU A 20 -13.54 -29.57 -24.42
C LEU A 20 -12.27 -29.75 -23.58
N ALA A 21 -11.44 -30.74 -23.89
CA ALA A 21 -10.20 -30.95 -23.17
C ALA A 21 -9.21 -29.78 -23.36
N ASP A 22 -9.15 -29.21 -24.56
CA ASP A 22 -8.29 -28.06 -24.86
C ASP A 22 -8.80 -26.80 -24.15
N ASP A 23 -10.12 -26.56 -24.15
CA ASP A 23 -10.75 -25.47 -23.41
C ASP A 23 -10.52 -25.58 -21.90
N LEU A 24 -10.61 -26.79 -21.34
CA LEU A 24 -10.34 -27.03 -19.92
C LEU A 24 -8.86 -26.81 -19.57
N ARG A 25 -7.93 -27.19 -20.46
CA ARG A 25 -6.50 -26.88 -20.26
C ARG A 25 -6.24 -25.39 -20.25
N ALA A 26 -6.84 -24.64 -21.18
CA ALA A 26 -6.73 -23.19 -21.21
C ALA A 26 -7.28 -22.54 -19.93
N GLN A 27 -8.42 -23.03 -19.43
CA GLN A 27 -8.99 -22.56 -18.15
C GLN A 27 -8.08 -22.88 -16.95
N ILE A 28 -7.45 -24.05 -16.94
CA ILE A 28 -6.47 -24.41 -15.90
C ILE A 28 -5.29 -23.44 -15.92
N ASP A 29 -4.75 -23.12 -17.09
CA ASP A 29 -3.61 -22.21 -17.21
C ASP A 29 -3.95 -20.80 -16.69
N ASP A 30 -5.15 -20.30 -17.02
CA ASP A 30 -5.65 -19.01 -16.54
C ASP A 30 -5.85 -19.00 -15.01
N LEU A 31 -6.52 -20.02 -14.47
CA LEU A 31 -6.72 -20.16 -13.02
C LEU A 31 -5.40 -20.29 -12.27
N GLN A 32 -4.42 -21.00 -12.83
CA GLN A 32 -3.08 -21.07 -12.23
C GLN A 32 -2.36 -19.72 -12.26
N ALA A 33 -2.54 -18.90 -13.30
CA ALA A 33 -1.99 -17.55 -13.35
C ALA A 33 -2.63 -16.67 -12.26
N GLN A 34 -3.96 -16.68 -12.15
CA GLN A 34 -4.69 -15.95 -11.12
C GLN A 34 -4.29 -16.39 -9.70
N LEU A 35 -4.11 -17.69 -9.48
CA LEU A 35 -3.67 -18.23 -8.19
C LEU A 35 -2.28 -17.69 -7.80
N ARG A 36 -1.32 -17.72 -8.72
CA ARG A 36 0.04 -17.21 -8.47
C ARG A 36 0.03 -15.72 -8.15
N GLU A 37 -0.81 -14.94 -8.81
CA GLU A 37 -0.97 -13.51 -8.52
C GLU A 37 -1.53 -13.28 -7.11
N ALA A 38 -2.58 -14.02 -6.73
CA ALA A 38 -3.16 -13.96 -5.40
C ALA A 38 -2.16 -14.37 -4.30
N GLU A 39 -1.39 -15.43 -4.53
CA GLU A 39 -0.34 -15.88 -3.61
C GLU A 39 0.75 -14.82 -3.44
N THR A 40 1.21 -14.21 -4.54
CA THR A 40 2.18 -13.09 -4.51
C THR A 40 1.63 -11.90 -3.72
N HIS A 41 0.34 -11.58 -3.90
CA HIS A 41 -0.31 -10.51 -3.15
C HIS A 41 -0.38 -10.82 -1.65
N LEU A 42 -0.68 -12.07 -1.27
CA LEU A 42 -0.68 -12.51 0.13
C LEU A 42 0.71 -12.42 0.76
N GLU A 43 1.76 -12.78 0.03
CA GLU A 43 3.15 -12.60 0.48
C GLU A 43 3.46 -11.13 0.76
N HIS A 44 3.09 -10.23 -0.15
CA HIS A 44 3.26 -8.79 0.05
C HIS A 44 2.51 -8.30 1.29
N LEU A 45 1.27 -8.71 1.49
CA LEU A 45 0.50 -8.34 2.68
C LEU A 45 1.14 -8.88 3.97
N ALA A 46 1.69 -10.09 3.96
CA ALA A 46 2.41 -10.65 5.09
C ALA A 46 3.66 -9.82 5.44
N ILE A 47 4.42 -9.39 4.42
CA ILE A 47 5.57 -8.49 4.58
C ILE A 47 5.11 -7.14 5.15
N THR A 48 4.08 -6.53 4.59
CA THR A 48 3.52 -5.26 5.08
C THR A 48 3.08 -5.38 6.53
N ARG A 49 2.37 -6.46 6.89
CA ARG A 49 1.96 -6.71 8.27
C ARG A 49 3.16 -6.76 9.21
N LYS A 50 4.20 -7.54 8.86
CA LYS A 50 5.43 -7.66 9.64
C LYS A 50 6.10 -6.30 9.84
N THR A 51 6.17 -5.49 8.79
CA THR A 51 6.75 -4.15 8.85
C THR A 51 5.95 -3.24 9.76
N VAL A 52 4.63 -3.18 9.59
CA VAL A 52 3.74 -2.34 10.41
C VAL A 52 3.79 -2.76 11.88
N THR A 53 3.71 -4.06 12.19
CA THR A 53 3.79 -4.53 13.57
C THR A 53 5.16 -4.26 14.18
N GLY A 54 6.25 -4.49 13.42
CA GLY A 54 7.60 -4.21 13.90
C GLY A 54 7.88 -2.72 14.11
N LEU A 55 7.15 -1.82 13.45
CA LEU A 55 7.16 -0.38 13.74
C LEU A 55 6.30 -0.05 14.96
N ALA A 56 5.11 -0.64 15.07
CA ALA A 56 4.21 -0.46 16.20
C ALA A 56 4.86 -0.88 17.52
N ASP A 57 5.62 -1.98 17.53
CA ASP A 57 6.35 -2.46 18.72
C ASP A 57 7.44 -1.48 19.21
N ARG A 58 7.87 -0.54 18.36
CA ARG A 58 8.84 0.51 18.71
C ARG A 58 8.18 1.77 19.23
N LEU A 59 6.86 1.90 19.07
CA LEU A 59 6.13 3.03 19.61
C LEU A 59 6.02 2.89 21.13
N PRO A 60 6.04 4.01 21.87
CA PRO A 60 5.83 3.97 23.31
C PRO A 60 4.43 3.40 23.62
N ALA A 61 4.34 2.58 24.68
CA ALA A 61 3.09 1.92 25.08
C ALA A 61 1.99 2.90 25.56
N SER A 62 2.35 4.14 25.83
CA SER A 62 1.42 5.22 26.14
C SER A 62 1.83 6.47 25.38
N PRO A 63 0.86 7.29 24.94
CA PRO A 63 1.17 8.59 24.36
C PRO A 63 2.04 9.40 25.33
N PRO A 64 3.01 10.17 24.81
CA PRO A 64 3.74 11.10 25.66
C PRO A 64 2.77 12.09 26.31
N GLU A 65 3.08 12.51 27.53
CA GLU A 65 2.36 13.60 28.17
C GLU A 65 2.53 14.86 27.34
N LEU A 66 1.40 15.44 26.91
CA LEU A 66 1.41 16.59 26.02
C LEU A 66 1.53 17.87 26.86
N PRO A 67 2.29 18.88 26.41
CA PRO A 67 2.30 20.19 27.06
C PRO A 67 0.89 20.77 27.15
N GLU A 68 0.48 21.24 28.33
CA GLU A 68 -0.81 21.94 28.55
C GLU A 68 -0.85 23.35 27.93
N HIS A 69 0.20 23.76 27.22
CA HIS A 69 0.31 25.09 26.65
C HIS A 69 -0.65 25.28 25.46
N PRO A 70 -1.40 26.39 25.37
CA PRO A 70 -2.39 26.61 24.30
C PRO A 70 -1.79 26.63 22.89
N ASP A 71 -0.50 26.96 22.76
CA ASP A 71 0.19 26.89 21.46
C ASP A 71 0.61 25.48 21.05
N TYR A 72 0.59 24.48 21.93
CA TYR A 72 0.95 23.11 21.57
C TYR A 72 0.12 22.55 20.39
N PRO A 73 -1.24 22.55 20.43
CA PRO A 73 -2.03 22.10 19.29
C PRO A 73 -1.87 23.00 18.06
N ARG A 74 -1.59 24.30 18.25
CA ARG A 74 -1.38 25.26 17.15
C ARG A 74 -0.06 24.99 16.42
N ILE A 75 1.00 24.66 17.15
CA ILE A 75 2.29 24.24 16.58
C ILE A 75 2.12 22.96 15.76
N LEU A 76 1.39 21.97 16.28
CA LEU A 76 1.10 20.72 15.54
C LEU A 76 0.32 20.98 14.25
N ALA A 77 -0.67 21.88 14.29
CA ALA A 77 -1.42 22.26 13.09
C ALA A 77 -0.51 22.87 12.01
N VAL A 78 0.39 23.78 12.39
CA VAL A 78 1.37 24.38 11.46
C VAL A 78 2.25 23.31 10.80
N PHE A 79 2.71 22.29 11.54
CA PHE A 79 3.49 21.20 10.94
C PHE A 79 2.65 20.28 10.04
N ASN A 80 1.39 20.01 10.39
CA ASN A 80 0.51 19.15 9.58
C ASN A 80 0.07 19.80 8.26
N GLU A 81 -0.01 21.13 8.22
CA GLU A 81 -0.40 21.90 7.03
C GLU A 81 0.79 22.21 6.10
N ALA A 82 2.02 22.11 6.61
CA ALA A 82 3.20 22.42 5.84
C ALA A 82 3.47 21.37 4.74
N THR A 83 3.61 21.84 3.49
CA THR A 83 3.97 20.99 2.35
C THR A 83 5.49 20.83 2.16
N GLY A 84 6.29 21.29 3.13
CA GLY A 84 7.75 21.33 3.05
C GLY A 84 8.41 21.68 4.39
N PRO A 85 9.75 21.76 4.43
CA PRO A 85 10.48 22.05 5.66
C PRO A 85 10.21 23.47 6.17
N LEU A 86 10.04 23.61 7.50
CA LEU A 86 9.86 24.90 8.18
C LEU A 86 11.10 25.27 9.00
N ARG A 87 11.51 26.54 8.97
CA ARG A 87 12.44 27.09 9.95
C ARG A 87 11.68 27.51 11.20
N ALA A 88 12.36 27.57 12.36
CA ALA A 88 11.74 27.99 13.62
C ALA A 88 11.03 29.35 13.54
N LYS A 89 11.60 30.32 12.80
CA LYS A 89 10.98 31.63 12.57
C LYS A 89 9.63 31.54 11.82
N ASP A 90 9.50 30.57 10.91
CA ASP A 90 8.30 30.40 10.09
C ASP A 90 7.15 29.87 10.96
N VAL A 91 7.48 28.98 11.91
CA VAL A 91 6.53 28.49 12.92
C VAL A 91 6.09 29.62 13.85
N CYS A 92 7.01 30.43 14.38
CA CYS A 92 6.66 31.57 15.23
C CYS A 92 5.77 32.59 14.51
N GLN A 93 6.08 32.89 13.25
CA GLN A 93 5.28 33.81 12.45
C GLN A 93 3.87 33.25 12.17
N ALA A 94 3.74 31.97 11.86
CA ALA A 94 2.44 31.31 11.66
C ALA A 94 1.57 31.33 12.93
N LEU A 95 2.19 31.30 14.11
CA LEU A 95 1.49 31.42 15.40
C LEU A 95 1.12 32.87 15.77
N GLY A 96 1.58 33.86 15.00
CA GLY A 96 1.39 35.28 15.27
C GLY A 96 2.33 35.85 16.33
N HIS A 97 3.44 35.16 16.62
CA HIS A 97 4.43 35.60 17.60
C HIS A 97 5.46 36.54 16.96
N GLU A 98 5.79 37.63 17.66
CA GLU A 98 6.82 38.57 17.21
C GLU A 98 8.21 37.94 17.32
N VAL A 99 8.92 37.85 16.19
CA VAL A 99 10.30 37.33 16.13
C VAL A 99 11.28 38.51 16.21
N LEU A 100 11.75 38.80 17.43
CA LEU A 100 12.73 39.86 17.65
C LEU A 100 14.16 39.41 17.27
N PRO A 101 15.06 40.32 16.86
CA PRO A 101 16.44 39.99 16.51
C PRO A 101 17.21 39.23 17.61
N LYS A 102 16.92 39.52 18.88
CA LYS A 102 17.51 38.82 20.03
C LYS A 102 17.04 37.37 20.19
N ASN A 103 15.95 36.98 19.53
CA ASN A 103 15.38 35.63 19.56
C ASN A 103 15.86 34.77 18.37
N VAL A 104 16.70 35.32 17.49
CA VAL A 104 17.23 34.65 16.30
C VAL A 104 18.73 34.49 16.45
N GLU A 105 19.18 33.28 16.77
CA GLU A 105 20.62 32.96 16.69
C GLU A 105 21.01 32.80 15.22
N GLY A 106 21.92 33.67 14.77
CA GLY A 106 22.41 33.65 13.39
C GLY A 106 23.34 32.47 13.15
N THR A 107 22.95 31.53 12.30
CA THR A 107 23.92 30.76 11.53
C THR A 107 24.64 31.74 10.61
N ARG A 108 25.93 31.98 10.83
CA ARG A 108 26.74 32.83 9.94
C ARG A 108 26.56 32.36 8.50
N ALA A 109 26.31 33.31 7.61
CA ALA A 109 26.25 33.08 6.18
C ALA A 109 27.56 32.43 5.70
N SER A 110 27.42 31.27 5.07
CA SER A 110 28.37 30.72 4.09
C SER A 110 27.73 30.82 2.73
#